data_AF-A0A952KWE3-F1
#
_entry.id   AF-A0A952KWE3-F1
#
_cell.length_a   1.000
_cell.length_b   1.000
_cell.length_c   1.000
_cell.angle_alpha   90.00
_cell.angle_beta   90.00
_cell.angle_gamma   90.00
#
_symmetry.space_group_name_H-M   'P 1'
#
loop_
_entity.id
_entity.type
_entity.pdbx_description
1 polymer ?
#
loop_
_entity_poly.entity_id
_entity_poly.type
_entity_poly.pdbx_seq_one_letter_code
_entity_poly.pdbx_strand_id
1 'polypeptide(L)'
;MSQQRPQGRRRAHDQTDVPSTEPATFTELAAMWRSISTAHGVLDHHRRHWENTEADDRLAEQLSLVPMLHDWQPATEGEARDLAYLLGLYAEPAADATREEVAEAVSTAIRRMAARRGSAGRSD
;
A
#
# COMPACT_ATOMS: atom_id res chain seq x y z
N MET A 1 40.07 37.34 9.17
CA MET A 1 38.90 36.92 9.97
C MET A 1 38.16 35.84 9.22
N SER A 2 37.97 34.70 9.87
CA SER A 2 37.65 33.40 9.28
C SER A 2 36.20 33.25 8.81
N GLN A 3 36.08 32.47 7.73
CA GLN A 3 34.95 31.72 7.17
C GLN A 3 33.73 31.50 8.08
N GLN A 4 32.53 31.55 7.49
CA GLN A 4 31.73 30.34 7.20
C GLN A 4 30.37 30.73 6.61
N ARG A 5 30.14 30.32 5.35
CA ARG A 5 28.80 30.22 4.77
C ARG A 5 28.15 28.96 5.33
N PRO A 6 26.92 28.98 5.84
CA PRO A 6 26.23 27.75 6.20
C PRO A 6 25.86 26.98 4.92
N GLN A 7 26.69 25.98 4.59
CA GLN A 7 26.32 24.87 3.71
C GLN A 7 25.29 24.00 4.45
N GLY A 8 24.02 24.41 4.40
CA GLY A 8 22.89 23.62 4.84
C GLY A 8 22.21 22.91 3.67
N ARG A 9 22.99 22.30 2.76
CA ARG A 9 22.44 21.44 1.70
C ARG A 9 22.05 20.13 2.37
N ARG A 10 20.87 20.10 3.00
CA ARG A 10 20.19 18.86 3.37
C ARG A 10 20.19 18.00 2.10
N ARG A 11 20.96 16.91 2.12
CA ARG A 11 20.86 15.87 1.13
C ARG A 11 19.44 15.31 1.29
N ALA A 12 18.50 15.85 0.51
CA ALA A 12 17.32 15.09 0.14
C ALA A 12 17.86 13.72 -0.28
N HIS A 13 17.39 12.68 0.39
CA HIS A 13 17.63 11.32 -0.07
C HIS A 13 17.04 11.25 -1.48
N ASP A 14 17.89 11.40 -2.50
CA ASP A 14 17.67 10.84 -3.82
C ASP A 14 17.71 9.31 -3.66
N GLN A 15 16.77 8.75 -2.89
CA GLN A 15 16.29 7.42 -3.17
C GLN A 15 15.50 7.59 -4.45
N THR A 16 16.14 7.25 -5.55
CA THR A 16 15.44 7.04 -6.80
C THR A 16 14.44 5.92 -6.52
N ASP A 17 13.20 6.29 -6.20
CA ASP A 17 12.02 5.42 -6.10
C ASP A 17 11.75 4.84 -7.50
N VAL A 18 12.66 4.01 -7.99
CA VAL A 18 12.35 3.12 -9.08
C VAL A 18 11.65 1.94 -8.40
N PRO A 19 10.31 1.83 -8.49
CA PRO A 19 9.62 0.69 -7.93
C PRO A 19 10.24 -0.57 -8.53
N SER A 20 10.70 -1.47 -7.66
CA SER A 20 11.21 -2.77 -8.10
C SER A 20 10.16 -3.44 -8.99
N THR A 21 10.57 -3.79 -10.21
CA THR A 21 9.73 -4.53 -11.16
C THR A 21 9.88 -6.04 -10.99
N GLU A 22 10.79 -6.48 -10.12
CA GLU A 22 11.00 -7.88 -9.83
C GLU A 22 9.81 -8.45 -9.04
N PRO A 23 9.44 -9.72 -9.26
CA PRO A 23 8.44 -10.40 -8.46
C PRO A 23 8.80 -10.36 -6.97
N ALA A 24 7.80 -10.14 -6.12
CA ALA A 24 7.96 -10.16 -4.67
C ALA A 24 8.54 -11.48 -4.18
N THR A 25 9.48 -11.40 -3.24
CA THR A 25 9.99 -12.59 -2.55
C THR A 25 8.89 -13.22 -1.69
N PHE A 26 9.10 -14.50 -1.32
CA PHE A 26 8.19 -15.19 -0.40
C PHE A 26 7.95 -14.40 0.91
N THR A 27 9.01 -13.80 1.47
CA THR A 27 8.92 -13.03 2.72
C THR A 27 8.01 -11.82 2.58
N GLU A 28 8.09 -11.10 1.46
CA GLU A 28 7.28 -9.91 1.19
C GLU A 28 5.84 -10.27 0.89
N LEU A 29 5.61 -11.31 0.08
CA LEU A 29 4.25 -11.82 -0.17
C LEU A 29 3.62 -12.28 1.14
N ALA A 30 4.35 -13.00 1.98
CA ALA A 30 3.84 -13.43 3.29
C ALA A 30 3.51 -12.23 4.20
N ALA A 31 4.31 -11.16 4.16
CA ALA A 31 4.02 -9.93 4.90
C ALA A 31 2.75 -9.25 4.37
N MET A 32 2.63 -9.09 3.05
CA MET A 32 1.46 -8.52 2.39
C MET A 32 0.17 -9.29 2.75
N TRP A 33 0.17 -10.62 2.62
CA TRP A 33 -1.00 -11.45 2.93
C TRP A 33 -1.38 -11.43 4.42
N ARG A 34 -0.39 -11.34 5.32
CA ARG A 34 -0.65 -11.12 6.74
C ARG A 34 -1.31 -9.77 6.99
N SER A 35 -0.80 -8.69 6.39
CA SER A 35 -1.40 -7.36 6.54
C SER A 35 -2.82 -7.29 5.97
N ILE A 36 -3.10 -7.96 4.83
CA ILE A 36 -4.45 -8.08 4.27
C ILE A 36 -5.39 -8.80 5.25
N SER A 37 -4.92 -9.90 5.83
CA SER A 37 -5.70 -10.67 6.83
C SER A 37 -6.01 -9.82 8.06
N THR A 38 -5.03 -9.05 8.56
CA THR A 38 -5.21 -8.11 9.67
C THR A 38 -6.23 -7.03 9.34
N ALA A 39 -6.14 -6.41 8.16
CA ALA A 39 -7.08 -5.38 7.73
C ALA A 39 -8.51 -5.91 7.61
N HIS A 40 -8.71 -7.14 7.11
CA HIS A 40 -10.02 -7.79 7.14
C HIS A 40 -10.56 -7.98 8.57
N GLY A 41 -9.71 -8.30 9.53
CA GLY A 41 -10.08 -8.38 10.94
C GLY A 41 -10.56 -7.05 11.50
N VAL A 42 -9.87 -5.95 11.16
CA VAL A 42 -10.23 -4.57 11.55
C VAL A 42 -11.56 -4.15 10.91
N LEU A 43 -11.73 -4.39 9.61
CA LEU A 43 -12.97 -4.10 8.88
C LEU A 43 -14.16 -4.86 9.47
N ASP A 44 -14.00 -6.15 9.76
CA ASP A 44 -15.07 -6.95 10.35
C ASP A 44 -15.39 -6.51 11.79
N HIS A 45 -14.40 -6.05 12.55
CA HIS A 45 -14.62 -5.44 13.85
C HIS A 45 -15.47 -4.16 13.72
N HIS A 46 -15.08 -3.21 12.88
CA HIS A 46 -15.85 -1.96 12.70
C HIS A 46 -17.29 -2.23 12.30
N ARG A 47 -17.51 -3.14 11.35
CA ARG A 47 -18.86 -3.52 10.90
C ARG A 47 -19.70 -4.09 12.04
N ARG A 48 -19.12 -4.90 12.92
CA ARG A 48 -19.81 -5.47 14.09
C ARG A 48 -20.13 -4.44 15.17
N HIS A 49 -19.39 -3.33 15.20
CA HIS A 49 -19.55 -2.25 16.19
C HIS A 49 -20.21 -0.98 15.62
N TRP A 50 -20.70 -1.01 14.37
CA TRP A 50 -21.29 0.13 13.66
C TRP A 50 -20.35 1.34 13.54
N GLU A 51 -19.06 1.07 13.40
CA GLU A 51 -17.99 2.07 13.22
C GLU A 51 -17.49 2.14 11.77
N ASN A 52 -18.07 1.34 10.85
CA ASN A 52 -17.63 1.30 9.46
C ASN A 52 -18.00 2.61 8.73
N THR A 53 -17.10 3.03 7.86
CA THR A 53 -17.29 4.19 6.97
C THR A 53 -17.48 3.74 5.53
N GLU A 54 -17.90 4.65 4.65
CA GLU A 54 -17.93 4.38 3.20
C GLU A 54 -16.52 4.05 2.65
N ALA A 55 -15.46 4.58 3.27
CA ALA A 55 -14.09 4.24 2.91
C ALA A 55 -13.73 2.79 3.30
N ASP A 56 -14.23 2.32 4.45
CA ASP A 56 -14.05 0.93 4.89
C ASP A 56 -14.75 -0.06 3.95
N ASP A 57 -15.99 0.22 3.54
CA ASP A 57 -16.74 -0.63 2.61
C ASP A 57 -16.03 -0.73 1.25
N ARG A 58 -15.58 0.41 0.71
CA ARG A 58 -14.79 0.45 -0.54
C ARG A 58 -13.47 -0.28 -0.40
N LEU A 59 -12.78 -0.14 0.73
CA LEU A 59 -11.53 -0.85 1.00
C LEU A 59 -11.76 -2.37 1.03
N ALA A 60 -12.83 -2.84 1.67
CA ALA A 60 -13.17 -4.27 1.72
C ALA A 60 -13.38 -4.85 0.31
N GLU A 61 -14.07 -4.12 -0.56
CA GLU A 61 -14.23 -4.50 -1.97
C GLU A 61 -12.89 -4.56 -2.69
N GLN A 62 -12.02 -3.55 -2.55
CA GLN A 62 -10.72 -3.53 -3.22
C GLN A 62 -9.80 -4.68 -2.74
N LEU A 63 -9.80 -4.98 -1.45
CA LEU A 63 -8.99 -6.08 -0.89
C LEU A 63 -9.40 -7.44 -1.47
N SER A 64 -10.69 -7.64 -1.75
CA SER A 64 -11.18 -8.87 -2.37
C SER A 64 -10.61 -9.12 -3.78
N LEU A 65 -10.11 -8.07 -4.46
CA LEU A 65 -9.53 -8.16 -5.80
C LEU A 65 -8.06 -8.57 -5.78
N VAL A 66 -7.34 -8.38 -4.66
CA VAL A 66 -5.89 -8.57 -4.60
C VAL A 66 -5.44 -10.00 -4.97
N PRO A 67 -6.12 -11.08 -4.53
CA PRO A 67 -5.80 -12.44 -4.96
C PRO A 67 -5.87 -12.61 -6.49
N MET A 68 -6.95 -12.13 -7.11
CA MET A 68 -7.11 -12.19 -8.57
C MET A 68 -6.01 -11.40 -9.29
N LEU A 69 -5.65 -10.22 -8.79
CA LEU A 69 -4.56 -9.42 -9.37
C LEU A 69 -3.22 -10.16 -9.27
N HIS A 70 -2.95 -10.84 -8.14
CA HIS A 70 -1.75 -11.63 -7.95
C HIS A 70 -1.69 -12.83 -8.92
N ASP A 71 -2.82 -13.50 -9.15
CA ASP A 71 -2.91 -14.64 -10.08
C ASP A 71 -2.70 -14.21 -11.54
N TRP A 72 -3.18 -13.03 -11.94
CA TRP A 72 -2.93 -12.48 -13.27
C TRP A 72 -1.46 -12.13 -13.49
N GLN A 73 -0.86 -11.47 -12.49
CA GLN A 73 0.56 -11.17 -12.47
C GLN A 73 1.03 -11.02 -11.03
N PRO A 74 2.11 -11.74 -10.64
CA PRO A 74 2.66 -11.65 -9.29
C PRO A 74 2.89 -10.20 -8.88
N ALA A 75 2.62 -9.91 -7.60
CA ALA A 75 2.95 -8.62 -7.02
C ALA A 75 4.46 -8.41 -7.12
N THR A 76 4.89 -7.18 -7.43
CA THR A 76 6.32 -6.85 -7.36
C THR A 76 6.74 -6.65 -5.91
N GLU A 77 8.04 -6.70 -5.62
CA GLU A 77 8.55 -6.41 -4.27
C GLU A 77 8.04 -5.06 -3.75
N GLY A 78 8.05 -4.03 -4.61
CA GLY A 78 7.53 -2.69 -4.29
C GLY A 78 6.04 -2.70 -3.98
N GLU A 79 5.22 -3.33 -4.83
CA GLU A 79 3.78 -3.46 -4.59
C GLU A 79 3.48 -4.17 -3.25
N ALA A 80 4.19 -5.26 -2.96
CA ALA A 80 4.00 -6.03 -1.73
C ALA A 80 4.41 -5.24 -0.48
N ARG A 81 5.55 -4.52 -0.52
CA ARG A 81 6.01 -3.67 0.59
C ARG A 81 5.08 -2.49 0.83
N ASP A 82 4.71 -1.77 -0.23
CA ASP A 82 3.83 -0.61 -0.15
C ASP A 82 2.46 -1.00 0.42
N LEU A 83 1.89 -2.10 -0.09
CA LEU A 83 0.59 -2.56 0.38
C LEU A 83 0.67 -3.05 1.84
N ALA A 84 1.72 -3.79 2.21
CA ALA A 84 1.93 -4.22 3.59
C ALA A 84 2.07 -3.03 4.56
N TYR A 85 2.78 -1.97 4.16
CA TYR A 85 2.95 -0.75 4.93
C TYR A 85 1.63 0.02 5.11
N LEU A 86 0.93 0.30 4.01
CA LEU A 86 -0.34 1.05 4.06
C LEU A 86 -1.41 0.31 4.86
N LEU A 87 -1.47 -1.02 4.75
CA LEU A 87 -2.38 -1.84 5.56
C LEU A 87 -1.99 -1.88 7.04
N GLY A 88 -0.69 -1.80 7.34
CA GLY A 88 -0.21 -1.59 8.72
C GLY A 88 -0.71 -0.26 9.29
N LEU A 89 -0.58 0.82 8.53
CA LEU A 89 -1.13 2.13 8.91
C LEU A 89 -2.66 2.13 9.02
N TYR A 90 -3.37 1.30 8.25
CA TYR A 90 -4.82 1.21 8.35
C TYR A 90 -5.24 0.55 9.67
N ALA A 91 -4.52 -0.49 10.09
CA ALA A 91 -4.76 -1.16 11.36
C ALA A 91 -4.35 -0.30 12.56
N GLU A 92 -3.28 0.47 12.42
CA GLU A 92 -2.77 1.37 13.45
C GLU A 92 -2.37 2.72 12.82
N PRO A 93 -3.32 3.67 12.71
CA PRO A 93 -3.05 4.97 12.10
C PRO A 93 -2.00 5.78 12.87
N ALA A 94 -1.13 6.45 12.12
CA ALA A 94 -0.24 7.46 12.69
C ALA A 94 -1.04 8.63 13.27
N ALA A 95 -0.47 9.37 14.22
CA ALA A 95 -1.15 10.46 14.93
C ALA A 95 -1.63 11.60 14.01
N ASP A 96 -1.05 11.72 12.83
CA ASP A 96 -1.31 12.75 11.82
C ASP A 96 -2.10 12.24 10.60
N ALA A 97 -2.54 10.98 10.59
CA ALA A 97 -3.32 10.40 9.49
C ALA A 97 -4.65 9.86 10.00
N THR A 98 -5.74 10.21 9.30
CA THR A 98 -7.04 9.61 9.55
C THR A 98 -7.13 8.24 8.91
N ARG A 99 -7.97 7.36 9.47
CA ARG A 99 -8.23 6.04 8.89
C ARG A 99 -8.77 6.12 7.46
N GLU A 100 -9.62 7.10 7.17
CA GLU A 100 -10.18 7.31 5.83
C GLU A 100 -9.10 7.66 4.80
N GLU A 101 -8.16 8.55 5.16
CA GLU A 101 -7.02 8.88 4.28
C GLU A 101 -6.17 7.65 3.99
N VAL A 102 -5.93 6.80 4.99
CA VAL A 102 -5.17 5.57 4.79
C VAL A 102 -5.96 4.55 3.95
N ALA A 103 -7.26 4.38 4.18
CA ALA A 103 -8.12 3.50 3.39
C ALA A 103 -8.15 3.90 1.90
N GLU A 104 -8.19 5.21 1.62
CA GLU A 104 -8.09 5.74 0.27
C GLU A 104 -6.70 5.53 -0.35
N ALA A 105 -5.64 5.67 0.43
CA ALA A 105 -4.27 5.38 -0.01
C ALA A 105 -4.10 3.90 -0.39
N VAL A 106 -4.60 2.97 0.45
CA VAL A 106 -4.61 1.53 0.15
C VAL A 106 -5.41 1.24 -1.12
N SER A 107 -6.62 1.79 -1.22
CA SER A 107 -7.48 1.61 -2.39
C SER A 107 -6.80 2.12 -3.66
N THR A 108 -6.08 3.24 -3.58
CA THR A 108 -5.31 3.79 -4.69
C THR A 108 -4.14 2.91 -5.08
N ALA A 109 -3.43 2.30 -4.12
CA ALA A 109 -2.37 1.34 -4.40
C ALA A 109 -2.91 0.11 -5.16
N ILE A 110 -4.02 -0.47 -4.72
CA ILE A 110 -4.67 -1.62 -5.38
C ILE A 110 -5.13 -1.25 -6.80
N ARG A 111 -5.73 -0.07 -6.99
CA ARG A 111 -6.12 0.40 -8.34
C ARG A 111 -4.92 0.58 -9.26
N ARG A 112 -3.78 1.07 -8.76
CA ARG A 112 -2.52 1.17 -9.54
C ARG A 112 -2.00 -0.21 -9.95
N MET A 113 -2.02 -1.17 -9.02
CA MET A 113 -1.69 -2.57 -9.31
C MET A 113 -2.57 -3.14 -10.44
N ALA A 114 -3.88 -2.87 -10.39
CA ALA A 114 -4.84 -3.31 -11.41
C ALA A 114 -4.58 -2.64 -12.77
N ALA A 115 -4.35 -1.32 -12.79
CA ALA A 115 -4.07 -0.58 -14.01
C ALA A 115 -2.81 -1.08 -14.74
N ARG A 116 -1.72 -1.35 -13.99
CA ARG A 116 -0.49 -1.93 -14.53
C ARG A 116 -0.77 -3.26 -15.25
N ARG A 117 -1.53 -4.14 -14.60
CA ARG A 117 -1.90 -5.45 -15.12
C ARG A 117 -2.81 -5.35 -16.35
N GLY A 118 -3.78 -4.43 -16.34
CA GLY A 118 -4.68 -4.17 -17.47
C GLY A 118 -4.04 -3.46 -18.67
N SER A 119 -2.85 -2.89 -18.51
CA SER A 119 -2.04 -2.35 -19.60
C SER A 119 -1.11 -3.41 -20.21
N ALA A 120 -0.61 -4.35 -19.41
CA ALA A 120 0.24 -5.44 -19.89
C ALA A 120 -0.51 -6.39 -20.84
N GLY A 121 -1.82 -6.62 -20.63
CA GLY A 121 -2.65 -7.47 -21.50
C GLY A 121 -3.16 -6.80 -22.78
N ARG A 122 -2.79 -5.54 -23.06
CA ARG A 122 -3.25 -4.78 -24.25
C ARG A 122 -2.16 -4.57 -25.31
N SER A 123 -1.00 -5.19 -25.12
CA SER A 123 0.16 -5.08 -26.01
C SER A 123 0.35 -6.28 -26.96
N ASP A 124 -0.66 -7.13 -27.09
CA ASP A 124 -0.70 -8.24 -28.07
C ASP A 124 -1.59 -7.90 -29.29
#